data_AF-A0A6N8HZ47-F1
#
_entry.id   AF-A0A6N8HZ47-F1
#
_cell.length_a   1.000
_cell.length_b   1.000
_cell.length_c   1.000
_cell.angle_alpha   90.00
_cell.angle_beta   90.00
_cell.angle_gamma   90.00
#
_symmetry.space_group_name_H-M   'P 1'
#
loop_
_entity.id
_entity.type
_entity.pdbx_description
1 polymer ?
#
loop_
_entity_poly.entity_id
_entity_poly.type
_entity_poly.pdbx_seq_one_letter_code
_entity_poly.pdbx_strand_id
1 'polypeptide(L)'
;MFVISVKTGKRKTIAVLAAVLLVVTAAIVAVKLNNSAPEADNSGKKYSLAASTNEERIAFFKQFGWEVKPQSVSDGEVTIPQTFDDVYTKYNNIQQEQGLDLTPYAGKTCKQWVYEITNFPEQEIMRGTLLVYDGKVVGGDLCTPALDGFMTGFDGQLDSNDYGVNEPTLARGTDDALTMAPARTVSSEVEEAQSKASSEIPANAWPTD
;
A
#
# COMPACT_ATOMS: atom_id res chain seq x y z
N MET A 1 -17.34 34.35 59.16
CA MET A 1 -16.27 34.56 58.16
C MET A 1 -15.12 33.63 58.52
N PHE A 2 -14.99 32.49 57.84
CA PHE A 2 -14.00 31.47 58.18
C PHE A 2 -12.76 31.66 57.31
N VAL A 3 -11.64 32.04 57.94
CA VAL A 3 -10.33 32.13 57.29
C VAL A 3 -9.61 30.82 57.56
N ILE A 4 -9.46 29.99 56.52
CA ILE A 4 -8.68 28.74 56.60
C ILE A 4 -7.20 29.11 56.41
N SER A 5 -6.43 29.10 57.50
CA SER A 5 -4.98 29.32 57.46
C SER A 5 -4.26 27.98 57.28
N VAL A 6 -3.81 27.68 56.06
CA VAL A 6 -3.10 26.43 55.75
C VAL A 6 -1.61 26.62 56.03
N LYS A 7 -1.12 26.14 57.18
CA LYS A 7 0.30 26.11 57.51
C LYS A 7 0.98 24.92 56.81
N THR A 8 1.29 25.08 55.52
CA THR A 8 1.97 24.02 54.76
C THR A 8 3.46 24.01 55.07
N GLY A 9 3.97 22.88 55.60
CA GLY A 9 5.40 22.71 55.84
C GLY A 9 6.17 22.70 54.51
N LYS A 10 7.30 23.42 54.44
CA LYS A 10 8.13 23.60 53.23
C LYS A 10 8.45 22.29 52.48
N ARG A 11 8.57 21.16 53.20
CA ARG A 11 8.80 19.82 52.61
C ARG A 11 7.58 19.27 51.86
N LYS A 12 6.37 19.53 52.37
CA LYS A 12 5.11 19.10 51.73
C LYS A 12 4.82 19.91 50.47
N THR A 13 5.09 21.22 50.49
CA THR A 13 4.99 22.05 49.27
C THR A 13 5.97 21.61 48.19
N ILE A 14 7.22 21.31 48.56
CA ILE A 14 8.23 20.82 47.59
C ILE A 14 7.82 19.46 47.01
N ALA A 15 7.32 18.54 47.84
CA ALA A 15 6.87 17.22 47.37
C ALA A 15 5.68 17.32 46.40
N VAL A 16 4.70 18.18 46.70
CA VAL A 16 3.56 18.42 45.80
C VAL A 16 4.03 19.06 44.48
N LEU A 17 4.95 20.03 44.53
CA LEU A 17 5.48 20.67 43.33
C LEU A 17 6.22 19.66 42.44
N ALA A 18 7.02 18.78 43.04
CA ALA A 18 7.75 17.73 42.33
C ALA A 18 6.80 16.69 41.68
N ALA A 19 5.75 16.30 42.38
CA ALA A 19 4.72 15.40 41.85
C ALA A 19 3.97 16.04 40.67
N VAL A 20 3.59 17.31 40.78
CA VAL A 20 2.96 18.04 39.67
C VAL A 20 3.90 18.15 38.48
N LEU A 21 5.18 18.44 38.70
CA LEU A 21 6.17 18.52 37.63
C LEU A 21 6.33 17.18 36.90
N LEU A 22 6.35 16.05 37.62
CA LEU A 22 6.40 14.71 37.03
C LEU A 22 5.16 14.39 36.18
N VAL A 23 3.97 14.78 36.62
CA VAL A 23 2.73 14.57 35.85
C VAL A 23 2.76 15.42 34.58
N VAL A 24 3.21 16.68 34.68
CA VAL A 24 3.32 17.58 33.53
C VAL A 24 4.36 17.07 32.53
N THR A 25 5.53 16.60 32.98
CA THR A 25 6.54 16.04 32.07
C THR A 25 6.05 14.75 31.42
N ALA A 26 5.40 13.85 32.16
CA ALA A 26 4.80 12.65 31.59
C ALA A 26 3.73 12.98 30.54
N ALA A 27 2.88 13.98 30.79
CA ALA A 27 1.88 14.45 29.83
C ALA A 27 2.52 15.04 28.56
N ILE A 28 3.57 15.87 28.70
CA ILE A 28 4.30 16.43 27.55
C ILE A 28 4.96 15.33 26.73
N VAL A 29 5.57 14.33 27.38
CA VAL A 29 6.18 13.18 26.70
C VAL A 29 5.13 12.36 25.97
N ALA A 30 3.97 12.10 26.59
CA ALA A 30 2.86 11.38 25.95
C ALA A 30 2.32 12.14 24.74
N VAL A 31 2.16 13.47 24.83
CA VAL A 31 1.74 14.29 23.69
C VAL A 31 2.79 14.23 22.58
N LYS A 32 4.07 14.39 22.89
CA LYS A 32 5.17 14.30 21.91
C LYS A 32 5.22 12.95 21.20
N LEU A 33 5.03 11.85 21.93
CA LEU A 33 4.97 10.49 21.38
C LEU A 33 3.74 10.29 20.47
N ASN A 34 2.62 10.91 20.82
CA ASN A 34 1.39 10.82 20.03
C ASN A 34 1.38 11.78 18.82
N ASN A 35 2.24 12.80 18.80
CA ASN A 35 2.30 13.80 17.73
C ASN A 35 3.43 13.56 16.72
N SER A 36 4.24 12.52 16.88
CA SER A 36 5.15 12.09 15.82
C SER A 36 4.31 11.68 14.62
N ALA A 37 4.59 12.27 13.45
CA ALA A 37 4.00 11.81 12.21
C ALA A 37 4.25 10.30 12.08
N PRO A 38 3.25 9.51 11.69
CA PRO A 38 3.44 8.09 11.52
C PRO A 38 4.47 7.87 10.40
N GLU A 39 5.48 7.05 10.64
CA GLU A 39 6.59 6.82 9.71
C GLU A 39 6.88 5.32 9.60
N ALA A 40 7.39 4.91 8.45
CA ALA A 40 7.97 3.60 8.20
C ALA A 40 9.36 3.75 7.56
N ASP A 41 10.09 2.64 7.46
CA ASP A 41 11.42 2.58 6.86
C ASP A 41 11.42 1.53 5.75
N ASN A 42 11.75 1.94 4.53
CA ASN A 42 12.06 1.01 3.45
C ASN A 42 13.55 1.12 3.16
N SER A 43 14.31 0.06 3.47
CA SER A 43 15.74 -0.06 3.15
C SER A 43 16.59 1.12 3.63
N GLY A 44 16.33 1.62 4.84
CA GLY A 44 17.04 2.75 5.45
C GLY A 44 16.53 4.13 5.03
N LYS A 45 15.47 4.20 4.20
CA LYS A 45 14.78 5.44 3.85
C LYS A 45 13.48 5.53 4.62
N LYS A 46 13.41 6.51 5.53
CA LYS A 46 12.18 6.83 6.24
C LYS A 46 11.19 7.59 5.37
N TYR A 47 9.92 7.24 5.47
CA TYR A 47 8.83 7.92 4.78
C TYR A 47 7.61 8.06 5.69
N SER A 48 6.71 8.97 5.32
CA SER A 48 5.53 9.32 6.12
C SER A 48 4.39 8.37 5.76
N LEU A 49 3.60 7.97 6.74
CA LEU A 49 2.40 7.16 6.55
C LEU A 49 1.12 8.00 6.58
N ALA A 50 1.22 9.34 6.70
CA ALA A 50 0.03 10.19 6.76
C ALA A 50 -0.83 10.06 5.49
N ALA A 51 -2.13 9.79 5.65
CA ALA A 51 -3.06 9.54 4.55
C ALA A 51 -4.52 9.90 4.88
N SER A 52 -4.74 10.76 5.88
CA SER A 52 -6.08 11.19 6.31
C SER A 52 -6.76 12.03 5.22
N THR A 53 -6.00 12.90 4.56
CA THR A 53 -6.50 13.75 3.47
C THR A 53 -6.07 13.27 2.09
N ASN A 54 -6.72 13.79 1.04
CA ASN A 54 -6.32 13.48 -0.33
C ASN A 54 -4.91 14.00 -0.64
N GLU A 55 -4.58 15.18 -0.11
CA GLU A 55 -3.28 15.81 -0.28
C GLU A 55 -2.18 14.98 0.37
N GLU A 56 -2.44 14.40 1.54
CA GLU A 56 -1.54 13.48 2.22
C GLU A 56 -1.33 12.20 1.42
N ARG A 57 -2.39 11.61 0.86
CA ARG A 57 -2.28 10.42 -0.02
C ARG A 57 -1.49 10.70 -1.30
N ILE A 58 -1.68 11.86 -1.92
CA ILE A 58 -0.87 12.27 -3.08
C ILE A 58 0.58 12.50 -2.66
N ALA A 59 0.79 13.14 -1.50
CA ALA A 59 2.13 13.38 -0.96
C ALA A 59 2.86 12.09 -0.63
N PHE A 60 2.16 11.04 -0.19
CA PHE A 60 2.70 9.71 0.06
C PHE A 60 3.40 9.15 -1.18
N PHE A 61 2.71 9.11 -2.32
CA PHE A 61 3.30 8.64 -3.59
C PHE A 61 4.51 9.46 -4.03
N LYS A 62 4.47 10.78 -3.82
CA LYS A 62 5.60 11.66 -4.14
C LYS A 62 6.88 11.36 -3.35
N GLN A 63 6.79 10.74 -2.17
CA GLN A 63 7.96 10.34 -1.38
C GLN A 63 8.81 9.30 -2.12
N PHE A 64 8.18 8.52 -2.99
CA PHE A 64 8.81 7.50 -3.83
C PHE A 64 9.08 7.98 -5.26
N GLY A 65 8.82 9.26 -5.56
CA GLY A 65 9.02 9.84 -6.89
C GLY A 65 7.85 9.63 -7.86
N TRP A 66 6.70 9.14 -7.39
CA TRP A 66 5.54 8.93 -8.25
C TRP A 66 4.65 10.15 -8.34
N GLU A 67 4.16 10.40 -9.55
CA GLU A 67 3.12 11.37 -9.84
C GLU A 67 1.79 10.65 -10.03
N VAL A 68 0.74 11.17 -9.42
CA VAL A 68 -0.61 10.62 -9.53
C VAL A 68 -1.61 11.64 -10.03
N LYS A 69 -2.68 11.16 -10.69
CA LYS A 69 -3.86 12.00 -10.94
C LYS A 69 -4.44 12.51 -9.60
N PRO A 70 -4.90 13.78 -9.51
CA PRO A 70 -5.38 14.35 -8.26
C PRO A 70 -6.62 13.68 -7.65
N GLN A 71 -7.41 13.00 -8.48
CA GLN A 71 -8.59 12.25 -8.06
C GLN A 71 -8.27 10.76 -8.07
N SER A 72 -8.64 10.06 -7.01
CA SER A 72 -8.61 8.60 -6.97
C SER A 72 -9.56 8.04 -8.03
N VAL A 73 -9.13 6.95 -8.66
CA VAL A 73 -9.92 6.20 -9.66
C VAL A 73 -10.94 5.31 -8.96
N SER A 74 -10.63 4.85 -7.75
CA SER A 74 -11.54 4.10 -6.91
C SER A 74 -11.25 4.38 -5.44
N ASP A 75 -12.29 4.41 -4.63
CA ASP A 75 -12.23 4.37 -3.17
C ASP A 75 -13.23 3.33 -2.65
N GLY A 76 -12.90 2.70 -1.53
CA GLY A 76 -13.71 1.62 -0.97
C GLY A 76 -13.24 1.19 0.40
N GLU A 77 -13.89 0.15 0.93
CA GLU A 77 -13.52 -0.49 2.19
C GLU A 77 -13.10 -1.93 1.93
N VAL A 78 -11.97 -2.32 2.50
CA VAL A 78 -11.42 -3.69 2.43
C VAL A 78 -11.23 -4.20 3.84
N THR A 79 -11.67 -5.43 4.10
CA THR A 79 -11.41 -6.10 5.37
C THR A 79 -10.20 -7.01 5.22
N ILE A 80 -9.18 -6.77 6.04
CA ILE A 80 -8.00 -7.63 6.10
C ILE A 80 -8.45 -8.94 6.77
N PRO A 81 -8.19 -10.12 6.17
CA PRO A 81 -8.60 -11.39 6.74
C PRO A 81 -8.09 -11.59 8.17
N GLN A 82 -8.86 -12.29 8.98
CA GLN A 82 -8.46 -12.66 10.34
C GLN A 82 -7.25 -13.62 10.34
N THR A 83 -7.15 -14.46 9.31
CA THR A 83 -6.09 -15.45 9.10
C THR A 83 -5.56 -15.31 7.69
N PHE A 84 -4.24 -15.26 7.52
CA PHE A 84 -3.64 -15.08 6.20
C PHE A 84 -3.48 -16.46 5.56
N ASP A 85 -4.07 -16.61 4.38
CA ASP A 85 -3.78 -17.72 3.48
C ASP A 85 -2.48 -17.44 2.71
N ASP A 86 -2.10 -18.33 1.80
CA ASP A 86 -0.87 -18.17 1.01
C ASP A 86 -0.88 -16.86 0.21
N VAL A 87 -2.05 -16.43 -0.26
CA VAL A 87 -2.21 -15.20 -1.04
C VAL A 87 -1.94 -13.96 -0.18
N TYR A 88 -2.61 -13.85 0.95
CA TYR A 88 -2.40 -12.72 1.87
C TYR A 88 -1.03 -12.77 2.54
N THR A 89 -0.45 -13.96 2.72
CA THR A 89 0.93 -14.10 3.22
C THR A 89 1.91 -13.48 2.23
N LYS A 90 1.83 -13.86 0.95
CA LYS A 90 2.69 -13.26 -0.09
C LYS A 90 2.45 -11.75 -0.24
N TYR A 91 1.18 -11.31 -0.19
CA TYR A 91 0.88 -9.87 -0.22
C TYR A 91 1.51 -9.14 0.98
N ASN A 92 1.45 -9.72 2.18
CA ASN A 92 2.05 -9.14 3.38
C ASN A 92 3.58 -9.12 3.31
N ASN A 93 4.21 -10.08 2.63
CA ASN A 93 5.67 -10.07 2.42
C ASN A 93 6.10 -8.81 1.67
N ILE A 94 5.39 -8.44 0.59
CA ILE A 94 5.61 -7.15 -0.10
C ILE A 94 5.44 -5.96 0.86
N GLN A 95 4.46 -6.01 1.77
CA GLN A 95 4.29 -4.94 2.76
C GLN A 95 5.46 -4.85 3.74
N GLN A 96 5.97 -5.99 4.20
CA GLN A 96 7.11 -6.09 5.10
C GLN A 96 8.41 -5.58 4.49
N GLU A 97 8.65 -5.85 3.21
CA GLU A 97 9.78 -5.30 2.46
C GLU A 97 9.77 -3.76 2.44
N GLN A 98 8.57 -3.17 2.48
CA GLN A 98 8.36 -1.72 2.52
C GLN A 98 8.38 -1.14 3.94
N GLY A 99 8.60 -1.98 4.97
CA GLY A 99 8.56 -1.56 6.38
C GLY A 99 7.17 -1.45 7.00
N LEU A 100 6.17 -2.10 6.38
CA LEU A 100 4.79 -2.20 6.85
C LEU A 100 4.50 -3.62 7.36
N ASP A 101 3.32 -3.84 7.94
CA ASP A 101 2.87 -5.18 8.32
C ASP A 101 1.34 -5.17 8.50
N LEU A 102 0.64 -6.04 7.78
CA LEU A 102 -0.81 -6.18 7.85
C LEU A 102 -1.27 -7.06 9.02
N THR A 103 -0.38 -7.87 9.62
CA THR A 103 -0.73 -8.79 10.72
C THR A 103 -1.42 -8.09 11.90
N PRO A 104 -0.99 -6.90 12.38
CA PRO A 104 -1.67 -6.16 13.45
C PRO A 104 -3.06 -5.63 13.07
N TYR A 105 -3.41 -5.70 11.79
CA TYR A 105 -4.67 -5.24 11.23
C TYR A 105 -5.57 -6.40 10.76
N ALA A 106 -5.19 -7.65 11.04
CA ALA A 106 -6.03 -8.81 10.79
C ALA A 106 -7.43 -8.66 11.40
N GLY A 107 -8.46 -8.93 10.60
CA GLY A 107 -9.88 -8.76 10.97
C GLY A 107 -10.39 -7.31 10.96
N LYS A 108 -9.54 -6.33 10.66
CA LYS A 108 -9.93 -4.91 10.62
C LYS A 108 -10.30 -4.47 9.22
N THR A 109 -11.24 -3.53 9.14
CA THR A 109 -11.61 -2.86 7.89
C THR A 109 -10.79 -1.59 7.70
N CYS A 110 -10.12 -1.46 6.57
CA CYS A 110 -9.37 -0.29 6.14
C CYS A 110 -10.04 0.37 4.92
N LYS A 111 -9.71 1.63 4.67
CA LYS A 111 -10.11 2.33 3.45
C LYS A 111 -9.10 2.06 2.34
N GLN A 112 -9.55 1.56 1.21
CA GLN A 112 -8.74 1.41 0.02
C GLN A 112 -8.87 2.66 -0.84
N TRP A 113 -7.75 3.18 -1.32
CA TRP A 113 -7.69 4.25 -2.31
C TRP A 113 -6.81 3.81 -3.48
N VAL A 114 -7.31 3.97 -4.69
CA VAL A 114 -6.58 3.62 -5.92
C VAL A 114 -6.38 4.87 -6.75
N TYR A 115 -5.12 5.19 -7.06
CA TYR A 115 -4.73 6.32 -7.89
C TYR A 115 -4.13 5.83 -9.21
N GLU A 116 -4.19 6.68 -10.23
CA GLU A 116 -3.46 6.47 -11.48
C GLU A 116 -2.09 7.11 -11.40
N ILE A 117 -1.03 6.31 -11.59
CA ILE A 117 0.35 6.77 -11.64
C ILE A 117 0.65 7.20 -13.08
N THR A 118 1.18 8.41 -13.27
CA THR A 118 1.32 9.03 -14.60
C THR A 118 2.76 9.03 -15.13
N ASN A 119 3.73 8.61 -14.32
CA ASN A 119 5.16 8.66 -14.65
C ASN A 119 5.87 7.30 -14.49
N PHE A 120 5.12 6.18 -14.46
CA PHE A 120 5.73 4.85 -14.42
C PHE A 120 6.34 4.52 -15.80
N PRO A 121 7.64 4.13 -15.89
CA PRO A 121 8.28 3.82 -17.17
C PRO A 121 7.63 2.63 -17.90
N GLU A 122 7.58 2.68 -19.23
CA GLU A 122 7.27 1.54 -20.10
C GLU A 122 5.86 0.92 -19.95
N GLN A 123 4.98 1.50 -19.12
CA GLN A 123 3.61 1.04 -18.91
C GLN A 123 2.60 2.15 -19.24
N GLU A 124 1.56 1.83 -20.00
CA GLU A 124 0.52 2.80 -20.36
C GLU A 124 -0.39 3.15 -19.17
N ILE A 125 -0.67 2.18 -18.29
CA ILE A 125 -1.60 2.35 -17.17
C ILE A 125 -1.04 1.65 -15.93
N MET A 126 -0.67 2.45 -14.93
CA MET A 126 -0.21 1.96 -13.64
C MET A 126 -1.13 2.46 -12.52
N ARG A 127 -1.45 1.59 -11.56
CA ARG A 127 -2.29 1.90 -10.40
C ARG A 127 -1.45 1.89 -9.13
N GLY A 128 -1.68 2.87 -8.27
CA GLY A 128 -1.15 2.91 -6.92
C GLY A 128 -2.27 2.69 -5.90
N THR A 129 -2.20 1.61 -5.15
CA THR A 129 -3.16 1.26 -4.11
C THR A 129 -2.63 1.67 -2.74
N LEU A 130 -3.46 2.30 -1.93
CA LEU A 130 -3.20 2.56 -0.51
C LEU A 130 -4.30 1.92 0.34
N LEU A 131 -3.90 1.12 1.33
CA LEU A 131 -4.74 0.67 2.43
C LEU A 131 -4.53 1.60 3.62
N VAL A 132 -5.57 2.33 4.00
CA VAL A 132 -5.51 3.38 5.04
C VAL A 132 -6.35 2.95 6.24
N TYR A 133 -5.71 2.86 7.41
CA TYR A 133 -6.38 2.61 8.68
C TYR A 133 -6.02 3.72 9.66
N ASP A 134 -7.03 4.31 10.30
CA ASP A 134 -6.87 5.43 11.26
C ASP A 134 -6.03 6.59 10.71
N GLY A 135 -6.24 6.94 9.43
CA GLY A 135 -5.52 8.02 8.76
C GLY A 135 -4.07 7.71 8.39
N LYS A 136 -3.65 6.44 8.50
CA LYS A 136 -2.28 5.98 8.21
C LYS A 136 -2.27 4.93 7.12
N VAL A 137 -1.30 5.00 6.21
CA VAL A 137 -1.02 3.89 5.28
C VAL A 137 -0.52 2.69 6.08
N VAL A 138 -1.20 1.56 5.94
CA VAL A 138 -0.85 0.29 6.59
C VAL A 138 -0.43 -0.79 5.59
N GLY A 139 -0.66 -0.55 4.31
CA GLY A 139 -0.23 -1.39 3.20
C GLY A 139 -0.60 -0.75 1.87
N GLY A 140 -0.16 -1.38 0.79
CA GLY A 140 -0.48 -1.01 -0.58
C GLY A 140 0.59 -1.49 -1.55
N ASP A 141 0.41 -1.12 -2.80
CA ASP A 141 1.19 -1.64 -3.91
C ASP A 141 1.09 -0.73 -5.12
N LEU A 142 1.99 -0.96 -6.07
CA LEU A 142 1.85 -0.48 -7.43
C LEU A 142 1.57 -1.70 -8.31
N CYS A 143 0.49 -1.66 -9.09
CA CYS A 143 0.13 -2.76 -10.00
C CYS A 143 -0.38 -2.27 -11.35
N THR A 144 -0.23 -3.10 -12.37
CA THR A 144 -0.90 -2.89 -13.66
C THR A 144 -2.28 -3.58 -13.65
N PRO A 145 -3.30 -3.00 -14.31
CA PRO A 145 -4.63 -3.58 -14.35
C PRO A 145 -4.76 -4.76 -15.35
N ALA A 146 -3.68 -5.12 -16.05
CA ALA A 146 -3.67 -6.19 -17.04
C ALA A 146 -3.74 -7.58 -16.37
N LEU A 147 -4.31 -8.57 -17.08
CA LEU A 147 -4.46 -9.93 -16.55
C LEU A 147 -3.07 -10.58 -16.31
N ASP A 148 -2.11 -10.31 -17.17
CA ASP A 148 -0.70 -10.67 -17.10
C ASP A 148 0.15 -9.55 -16.47
N GLY A 149 -0.48 -8.72 -15.65
CA GLY A 149 0.16 -7.64 -14.95
C GLY A 149 1.13 -8.09 -13.87
N PHE A 150 1.82 -7.12 -13.28
CA PHE A 150 2.69 -7.34 -12.12
C PHE A 150 2.24 -6.44 -10.96
N MET A 151 2.73 -6.79 -9.78
CA MET A 151 2.55 -6.04 -8.54
C MET A 151 3.91 -5.85 -7.88
N THR A 152 4.17 -4.65 -7.36
CA THR A 152 5.42 -4.30 -6.70
C THR A 152 5.14 -3.39 -5.51
N GLY A 153 6.11 -3.27 -4.59
CA GLY A 153 6.10 -2.25 -3.56
C GLY A 153 6.22 -0.81 -4.12
N PHE A 154 6.09 0.18 -3.24
CA PHE A 154 6.10 1.60 -3.58
C PHE A 154 7.43 2.10 -4.14
N ASP A 155 8.54 1.39 -4.00
CA ASP A 155 9.80 1.76 -4.65
C ASP A 155 9.84 1.39 -6.16
N GLY A 156 8.86 0.62 -6.64
CA GLY A 156 8.74 0.19 -8.03
C GLY A 156 9.78 -0.85 -8.45
N GLN A 157 10.47 -1.51 -7.52
CA GLN A 157 11.46 -2.54 -7.86
C GLN A 157 10.80 -3.88 -8.24
N LEU A 158 10.95 -4.28 -9.50
CA LEU A 158 10.43 -5.54 -10.03
C LEU A 158 11.19 -6.79 -9.56
N ASP A 159 12.35 -6.60 -8.92
CA ASP A 159 13.26 -7.67 -8.51
C ASP A 159 12.90 -8.32 -7.16
N SER A 160 11.72 -8.03 -6.59
CA SER A 160 11.29 -8.69 -5.35
C SER A 160 11.25 -10.21 -5.55
N ASN A 161 12.01 -10.93 -4.73
CA ASN A 161 12.26 -12.37 -4.89
C ASN A 161 11.01 -13.25 -4.65
N ASP A 162 9.86 -12.65 -4.35
CA ASP A 162 8.67 -13.34 -3.84
C ASP A 162 7.40 -13.12 -4.69
N TYR A 163 7.43 -12.19 -5.66
CA TYR A 163 6.36 -11.95 -6.64
C TYR A 163 6.97 -11.77 -8.04
N GLY A 164 7.80 -12.75 -8.43
CA GLY A 164 8.44 -12.75 -9.73
C GLY A 164 7.42 -12.79 -10.87
N VAL A 165 7.76 -12.07 -11.95
CA VAL A 165 7.11 -11.85 -13.26
C VAL A 165 6.59 -13.13 -13.99
N ASN A 166 6.66 -14.30 -13.35
CA ASN A 166 6.24 -15.60 -13.89
C ASN A 166 5.32 -16.40 -12.96
N GLU A 167 4.90 -15.88 -11.79
CA GLU A 167 3.83 -16.52 -11.03
C GLU A 167 2.45 -16.10 -11.56
N PRO A 168 1.52 -17.06 -11.73
CA PRO A 168 0.22 -16.76 -12.28
C PRO A 168 -0.57 -15.81 -11.36
N THR A 169 -0.97 -14.69 -11.94
CA THR A 169 -1.87 -13.70 -11.36
C THR A 169 -3.22 -14.30 -10.99
N LEU A 170 -3.79 -13.79 -9.90
CA LEU A 170 -5.10 -14.16 -9.38
C LEU A 170 -6.19 -13.80 -10.40
N ALA A 171 -6.68 -14.79 -11.14
CA ALA A 171 -7.90 -14.64 -11.93
C ALA A 171 -9.12 -14.94 -11.05
N ARG A 172 -10.13 -14.06 -11.09
CA ARG A 172 -11.45 -14.35 -10.53
C ARG A 172 -12.19 -15.27 -11.50
N GLY A 173 -12.37 -16.54 -11.13
CA GLY A 173 -13.18 -17.48 -11.90
C GLY A 173 -14.65 -17.05 -11.92
N THR A 174 -15.40 -17.51 -12.92
CA THR A 174 -16.85 -17.24 -13.07
C THR A 174 -17.70 -17.75 -11.91
N ASP A 175 -17.12 -18.56 -11.03
CA ASP A 175 -17.82 -19.26 -9.94
C ASP A 175 -17.53 -18.65 -8.55
N ASP A 176 -16.99 -17.43 -8.51
CA ASP A 176 -16.58 -16.72 -7.29
C ASP A 176 -15.46 -17.40 -6.47
N ALA A 177 -14.82 -18.43 -7.04
CA ALA A 177 -13.67 -19.11 -6.48
C ALA A 177 -12.35 -18.52 -7.03
N LEU A 178 -11.38 -18.30 -6.14
CA LEU A 178 -10.01 -17.93 -6.50
C LEU A 178 -9.28 -19.16 -7.01
N THR A 179 -8.89 -19.18 -8.29
CA THR A 179 -8.17 -20.31 -8.88
C THR A 179 -6.90 -19.83 -9.60
N MET A 180 -5.78 -20.51 -9.33
CA MET A 180 -4.51 -20.25 -10.01
C MET A 180 -4.61 -20.67 -11.48
N ALA A 181 -4.41 -19.72 -12.40
CA ALA A 181 -4.21 -20.05 -13.82
C ALA A 181 -2.79 -20.60 -14.03
N PRO A 182 -2.49 -21.45 -15.03
CA PRO A 182 -1.12 -21.90 -15.27
C PRO A 182 -0.29 -20.85 -16.04
N ALA A 183 0.96 -20.66 -15.64
CA ALA A 183 1.93 -19.78 -16.31
C ALA A 183 2.26 -20.29 -17.73
N ARG A 184 2.34 -19.37 -18.71
CA ARG A 184 2.88 -19.66 -20.05
C ARG A 184 4.35 -19.27 -20.09
N THR A 185 5.22 -20.25 -20.31
CA THR A 185 6.64 -20.03 -20.60
C THR A 185 6.79 -19.29 -21.92
N VAL A 186 7.19 -18.03 -21.89
CA VAL A 186 7.69 -17.35 -23.10
C VAL A 186 9.19 -17.62 -23.16
N SER A 187 9.56 -18.67 -23.90
CA SER A 187 10.94 -18.92 -24.27
C SER A 187 11.36 -17.88 -25.30
N SER A 188 12.42 -17.13 -24.98
CA SER A 188 13.10 -16.22 -25.88
C SER A 188 13.70 -16.99 -27.06
N GLU A 189 13.01 -17.02 -28.19
CA GLU A 189 13.59 -17.41 -29.46
C GLU A 189 13.30 -16.30 -30.48
N VAL A 190 14.28 -15.41 -30.63
CA VAL A 190 14.41 -14.51 -31.77
C VAL A 190 14.72 -15.39 -32.99
N GLU A 191 13.68 -15.76 -33.75
CA GLU A 191 13.87 -16.36 -35.07
C GLU A 191 13.59 -15.33 -36.16
N GLU A 192 14.68 -14.92 -36.79
CA GLU A 192 14.76 -14.06 -37.96
C GLU A 192 14.04 -14.71 -39.16
N ALA A 193 12.79 -14.34 -39.40
CA ALA A 193 12.04 -14.85 -40.56
C ALA A 193 12.23 -13.93 -41.79
N GLN A 194 13.26 -14.26 -42.58
CA GLN A 194 13.41 -13.80 -43.95
C GLN A 194 12.30 -14.38 -44.86
N SER A 195 11.96 -13.62 -45.89
CA SER A 195 10.85 -13.77 -46.84
C SER A 195 10.62 -15.16 -47.45
N LYS A 196 9.33 -15.53 -47.60
CA LYS A 196 8.78 -16.18 -48.80
C LYS A 196 7.25 -16.04 -48.90
N ALA A 197 6.81 -15.79 -50.13
CA ALA A 197 5.43 -15.57 -50.54
C ALA A 197 4.56 -16.84 -50.55
N SER A 198 3.25 -16.60 -50.74
CA SER A 198 2.19 -17.52 -51.21
C SER A 198 1.36 -18.23 -50.13
N SER A 199 0.10 -17.82 -49.92
CA SER A 199 -1.07 -18.47 -50.54
C SER A 199 -2.40 -17.88 -50.02
N GLU A 200 -3.23 -17.48 -50.98
CA GLU A 200 -4.69 -17.65 -51.06
C GLU A 200 -5.60 -17.22 -49.89
N ILE A 201 -6.30 -16.10 -50.13
CA ILE A 201 -7.50 -15.69 -49.42
C ILE A 201 -8.70 -16.36 -50.12
N PRO A 202 -9.47 -17.25 -49.45
CA PRO A 202 -10.74 -17.69 -50.01
C PRO A 202 -11.78 -16.57 -49.90
N ALA A 203 -12.10 -15.99 -51.04
CA ALA A 203 -13.25 -15.11 -51.24
C ALA A 203 -14.54 -15.95 -51.17
N ASN A 204 -15.28 -15.83 -50.07
CA ASN A 204 -16.74 -15.88 -50.00
C ASN A 204 -17.17 -15.96 -48.53
N ALA A 205 -17.49 -14.81 -47.92
CA ALA A 205 -18.17 -14.81 -46.63
C ALA A 205 -18.90 -13.49 -46.32
N TRP A 206 -19.61 -12.88 -47.28
CA TRP A 206 -20.59 -11.82 -46.92
C TRP A 206 -21.81 -11.88 -47.85
N PRO A 207 -23.03 -12.12 -47.32
CA PRO A 207 -24.27 -11.93 -48.05
C PRO A 207 -24.78 -10.50 -47.86
N THR A 208 -25.16 -9.85 -48.95
CA THR A 208 -26.03 -8.66 -48.95
C THR A 208 -26.99 -8.80 -50.13
N ASP A 209 -28.29 -8.80 -49.80
CA ASP A 209 -29.52 -8.85 -50.62
C ASP A 209 -29.43 -8.95 -52.15
#